data_AF-X0UF27-F1
#
_entry.id   AF-X0UF27-F1
#
_cell.length_a   1.000
_cell.length_b   1.000
_cell.length_c   1.000
_cell.angle_alpha   90.00
_cell.angle_beta   90.00
_cell.angle_gamma   90.00
#
_symmetry.space_group_name_H-M   'P 1'
#
loop_
_entity.id
_entity.type
_entity.pdbx_description
1 polymer ?
#
loop_
_entity_poly.entity_id
_entity_poly.type
_entity_poly.pdbx_seq_one_letter_code
_entity_poly.pdbx_strand_id
1 'polypeptide(L)'
;FRSESAGHIDGNYAALFKNGEILDIAEYDTTLPIRFYNQGFYIAAVDDKFGQLIDGYHYNTHRFTAHSDAMADYINAVEDKDIVIGAVISDGSQNLTQNAKNALNTIGSIGAVNLEFQDSFAFIGRKGASPGSIPEQHKSKGTGRAAVEDSISAVNLNGKLVSQIIEGAKKWETLSISGEIPSTGNGLSIILLGVNNTGRWDTLYKNIPLNSEFDLSGINPVIHRRLKLSAEFSDDDGIDTPSITQWNIKYKPASDLYTNYKHIS
;
A
#
# COMPACT_ATOMS: atom_id res chain seq x y z
N PHE A 1 3.81 8.54 -4.73
CA PHE A 1 3.53 9.45 -3.61
C PHE A 1 3.47 10.87 -4.12
N ARG A 2 2.62 11.71 -3.55
CA ARG A 2 2.49 13.11 -3.93
C ARG A 2 2.35 13.97 -2.68
N SER A 3 3.03 15.11 -2.64
CA SER A 3 2.93 16.10 -1.57
C SER A 3 2.45 17.42 -2.17
N GLU A 4 1.49 18.06 -1.51
CA GLU A 4 0.95 19.35 -1.92
C GLU A 4 0.89 20.32 -0.75
N SER A 5 1.23 21.58 -1.03
CA SER A 5 1.22 22.69 -0.10
C SER A 5 0.70 23.96 -0.77
N ALA A 6 -0.11 24.70 -0.03
CA ALA A 6 -0.41 26.08 -0.31
C ALA A 6 -0.34 26.91 0.97
N GLY A 7 0.49 27.95 0.90
CA GLY A 7 0.56 29.00 1.91
C GLY A 7 -0.79 29.69 2.11
N HIS A 8 -0.88 30.48 3.17
CA HIS A 8 -2.15 31.04 3.66
C HIS A 8 -2.98 31.76 2.57
N ILE A 9 -2.32 32.50 1.69
CA ILE A 9 -3.00 33.25 0.62
C ILE A 9 -3.10 32.49 -0.71
N ASP A 10 -2.45 31.34 -0.83
CA ASP A 10 -2.36 30.54 -2.07
C ASP A 10 -3.35 29.35 -2.09
N GLY A 11 -4.17 29.24 -1.05
CA GLY A 11 -5.20 28.21 -0.88
C GLY A 11 -5.29 27.64 0.52
N ASN A 12 -4.28 27.88 1.38
CA ASN A 12 -4.26 27.49 2.79
C ASN A 12 -4.57 25.99 3.01
N TYR A 13 -3.81 25.11 2.37
CA TYR A 13 -3.98 23.67 2.52
C TYR A 13 -2.63 22.94 2.46
N ALA A 14 -2.58 21.75 3.05
CA ALA A 14 -1.53 20.78 2.84
C ALA A 14 -2.16 19.39 2.74
N ALA A 15 -1.62 18.54 1.88
CA ALA A 15 -2.08 17.16 1.75
C ALA A 15 -0.95 16.25 1.26
N LEU A 16 -0.85 15.08 1.86
CA LEU A 16 0.12 14.05 1.52
C LEU A 16 -0.64 12.85 0.97
N PHE A 17 -0.16 12.26 -0.12
CA PHE A 17 -0.89 11.22 -0.85
C PHE A 17 -0.04 9.99 -1.14
N LYS A 18 -0.67 8.82 -1.03
CA LYS A 18 -0.17 7.53 -1.54
C LYS A 18 -1.19 6.97 -2.52
N ASN A 19 -0.78 6.68 -3.75
CA ASN A 19 -1.63 6.11 -4.80
C ASN A 19 -2.97 6.86 -5.02
N GLY A 20 -2.96 8.18 -4.84
CA GLY A 20 -4.14 9.04 -4.97
C GLY A 20 -5.01 9.17 -3.72
N GLU A 21 -4.73 8.40 -2.67
CA GLU A 21 -5.42 8.48 -1.37
C GLU A 21 -4.64 9.38 -0.40
N ILE A 22 -5.36 10.18 0.39
CA ILE A 22 -4.76 11.04 1.42
C ILE A 22 -4.22 10.17 2.56
N LEU A 23 -3.00 10.43 3.00
CA LEU A 23 -2.41 9.79 4.18
C LEU A 23 -3.10 10.27 5.46
N ASP A 24 -3.31 9.35 6.39
CA ASP A 24 -3.84 9.68 7.72
C ASP A 24 -2.74 10.34 8.56
N ILE A 25 -2.96 11.59 8.98
CA ILE A 25 -1.98 12.40 9.71
C ILE A 25 -2.60 12.81 11.04
N ALA A 26 -1.94 12.44 12.13
CA ALA A 26 -2.37 12.78 13.48
C ALA A 26 -1.93 14.19 13.88
N GLU A 27 -2.63 14.81 14.82
CA GLU A 27 -2.12 16.01 15.47
C GLU A 27 -1.06 15.63 16.51
N TYR A 28 0.15 16.20 16.43
CA TYR A 28 1.20 15.93 17.42
C TYR A 28 0.77 16.31 18.85
N ASP A 29 0.12 17.47 18.99
CA ASP A 29 -0.40 17.95 20.27
C ASP A 29 -1.92 18.12 20.21
N THR A 30 -2.63 17.10 20.69
CA THR A 30 -4.10 17.07 20.75
C THR A 30 -4.69 17.97 21.83
N THR A 31 -3.86 18.57 22.69
CA THR A 31 -4.30 19.49 23.76
C THR A 31 -4.52 20.91 23.25
N LEU A 32 -4.03 21.23 22.04
CA LEU A 32 -4.20 22.54 21.44
C LEU A 32 -5.64 22.79 20.98
N PRO A 33 -6.10 24.04 21.00
CA PRO A 33 -7.34 24.41 20.33
C PRO A 33 -7.30 24.11 18.83
N ILE A 34 -8.36 23.51 18.28
CA ILE A 34 -8.50 23.10 16.87
C ILE A 34 -8.13 24.21 15.87
N ARG A 35 -8.35 25.49 16.22
CA ARG A 35 -7.96 26.65 15.40
C ARG A 35 -6.44 26.79 15.17
N PHE A 36 -5.62 25.97 15.82
CA PHE A 36 -4.17 25.93 15.66
C PHE A 36 -3.70 24.74 14.82
N TYR A 37 -4.61 23.90 14.33
CA TYR A 37 -4.28 22.78 13.45
C TYR A 37 -4.13 23.17 11.97
N ASN A 38 -4.18 24.47 11.65
CA ASN A 38 -4.11 24.98 10.28
C ASN A 38 -2.81 25.71 9.95
N GLN A 39 -1.72 25.44 10.69
CA GLN A 39 -0.43 26.12 10.53
C GLN A 39 0.72 25.17 10.86
N GLY A 40 1.72 25.08 10.00
CA GLY A 40 2.93 24.30 10.25
C GLY A 40 3.18 23.23 9.21
N PHE A 41 3.86 22.15 9.61
CA PHE A 41 4.25 21.04 8.75
C PHE A 41 3.35 19.83 8.98
N TYR A 42 2.85 19.27 7.89
CA TYR A 42 2.39 17.89 7.81
C TYR A 42 3.59 17.06 7.38
N ILE A 43 3.92 16.01 8.12
CA ILE A 43 5.04 15.13 7.81
C ILE A 43 4.67 13.67 8.09
N ALA A 44 5.10 12.76 7.24
CA ALA A 44 4.89 11.33 7.41
C ALA A 44 6.12 10.53 6.99
N ALA A 45 6.36 9.45 7.72
CA ALA A 45 7.38 8.46 7.41
C ALA A 45 6.73 7.27 6.72
N VAL A 46 7.40 6.78 5.69
CA VAL A 46 6.94 5.67 4.87
C VAL A 46 8.10 4.70 4.71
N ASP A 47 7.84 3.43 5.00
CA ASP A 47 8.81 2.36 4.85
C ASP A 47 9.23 2.21 3.37
N ASP A 48 10.54 2.13 3.13
CA ASP A 48 11.10 2.09 1.77
C ASP A 48 10.77 0.82 0.99
N LYS A 49 10.48 -0.26 1.71
CA LYS A 49 10.45 -1.62 1.19
C LYS A 49 9.07 -1.99 0.65
N PHE A 50 8.04 -1.63 1.41
CA PHE A 50 6.64 -1.95 1.16
C PHE A 50 5.81 -0.68 0.91
N GLY A 51 6.41 0.50 1.06
CA GLY A 51 5.73 1.78 0.87
C GLY A 51 4.61 1.99 1.90
N GLN A 52 4.65 1.32 3.05
CA GLN A 52 3.62 1.42 4.08
C GLN A 52 3.82 2.69 4.92
N LEU A 53 2.72 3.35 5.28
CA LEU A 53 2.78 4.46 6.22
C LEU A 53 3.22 3.90 7.57
N ILE A 54 4.32 4.42 8.12
CA ILE A 54 4.79 4.08 9.46
C ILE A 54 3.94 4.86 10.46
N ASP A 55 3.97 6.18 10.32
CA ASP A 55 3.15 7.16 11.05
C ASP A 55 3.24 8.53 10.35
N GLY A 56 2.48 9.50 10.86
CA GLY A 56 2.54 10.87 10.39
C GLY A 56 1.89 11.84 11.35
N TYR A 57 2.46 13.03 11.44
CA TYR A 57 2.04 14.06 12.38
C TYR A 57 1.98 15.45 11.75
N HIS A 58 1.10 16.28 12.28
CA HIS A 58 1.08 17.71 12.07
C HIS A 58 1.78 18.44 13.23
N TYR A 59 2.77 19.26 12.90
CA TYR A 59 3.55 20.07 13.82
C TYR A 59 3.33 21.56 13.56
N ASN A 60 2.76 22.28 14.54
CA ASN A 60 2.59 23.72 14.45
C ASN A 60 3.90 24.50 14.69
N THR A 61 4.78 24.47 13.70
CA THR A 61 6.04 25.23 13.66
C THR A 61 5.84 26.72 13.41
N HIS A 62 4.60 27.17 13.15
CA HIS A 62 4.28 28.60 13.13
C HIS A 62 4.27 29.19 14.54
N ARG A 63 3.77 28.46 15.54
CA ARG A 63 3.54 28.98 16.89
C ARG A 63 4.57 28.52 17.92
N PHE A 64 5.13 27.32 17.74
CA PHE A 64 5.87 26.66 18.80
C PHE A 64 7.22 26.14 18.33
N THR A 65 8.29 26.63 18.95
CA THR A 65 9.65 26.07 18.77
C THR A 65 9.72 24.62 19.22
N ALA A 66 9.01 24.25 20.30
CA ALA A 66 8.94 22.88 20.78
C ALA A 66 8.36 21.89 19.74
N HIS A 67 7.40 22.33 18.92
CA HIS A 67 6.88 21.49 17.83
C HIS A 67 7.90 21.34 16.70
N SER A 68 8.68 22.39 16.43
CA SER A 68 9.78 22.31 15.46
C SER A 68 10.87 21.34 15.92
N ASP A 69 11.25 21.38 17.20
CA ASP A 69 12.25 20.43 17.73
C ASP A 69 11.68 19.00 17.79
N ALA A 70 10.41 18.81 18.16
CA ALA A 70 9.76 17.51 18.10
C ALA A 70 9.67 16.95 16.67
N MET A 71 9.44 17.80 15.67
CA MET A 71 9.51 17.42 14.26
C MET A 71 10.93 17.00 13.87
N ALA A 72 11.95 17.67 14.39
CA ALA A 72 13.35 17.30 14.16
C ALA A 72 13.66 15.92 14.74
N ASP A 73 13.23 15.65 15.97
CA ASP A 73 13.40 14.35 16.63
C ASP A 73 12.69 13.24 15.86
N TYR A 74 11.47 13.51 15.37
CA TYR A 74 10.72 12.60 14.51
C TYR A 74 11.52 12.23 13.25
N ILE A 75 11.98 13.23 12.47
CA ILE A 75 12.78 12.99 11.27
C ILE A 75 14.10 12.27 11.60
N ASN A 76 14.68 12.52 12.77
CA ASN A 76 15.91 11.88 13.20
C ASN A 76 15.72 10.41 13.57
N ALA A 77 14.54 10.03 14.05
CA ALA A 77 14.19 8.66 14.41
C ALA A 77 13.83 7.78 13.20
N VAL A 78 13.50 8.37 12.05
CA VAL A 78 13.25 7.62 10.81
C VAL A 78 14.47 6.79 10.41
N GLU A 79 14.26 5.52 10.07
CA GLU A 79 15.33 4.59 9.69
C GLU A 79 15.98 4.97 8.36
N ASP A 80 17.22 4.52 8.15
CA ASP A 80 17.95 4.81 6.91
C ASP A 80 17.20 4.28 5.69
N LYS A 81 17.19 5.05 4.60
CA LYS A 81 16.45 4.81 3.33
C LYS A 81 14.93 4.95 3.36
N ASP A 82 14.29 5.03 4.53
CA ASP A 82 12.87 5.33 4.61
C ASP A 82 12.56 6.72 4.07
N ILE A 83 11.34 6.86 3.57
CA ILE A 83 10.87 8.06 2.90
C ILE A 83 10.22 8.98 3.92
N VAL A 84 10.51 10.27 3.82
CA VAL A 84 9.86 11.31 4.60
C VAL A 84 9.17 12.27 3.65
N ILE A 85 7.84 12.23 3.65
CA ILE A 85 7.01 13.10 2.84
C ILE A 85 6.47 14.24 3.70
N GLY A 86 6.49 15.47 3.18
CA GLY A 86 5.98 16.60 3.95
C GLY A 86 5.53 17.79 3.13
N ALA A 87 4.67 18.60 3.75
CA ALA A 87 4.07 19.80 3.19
C ALA A 87 3.76 20.83 4.28
N VAL A 88 3.81 22.11 3.92
CA VAL A 88 3.45 23.22 4.81
C VAL A 88 2.00 23.67 4.59
N ILE A 89 1.24 23.87 5.67
CA ILE A 89 -0.05 24.57 5.64
C ILE A 89 0.10 25.97 6.26
N SER A 90 -0.55 26.97 5.65
CA SER A 90 -0.55 28.38 6.09
C SER A 90 0.83 29.02 6.17
N ASP A 91 1.62 28.66 7.19
CA ASP A 91 3.00 29.07 7.44
C ASP A 91 3.71 27.98 8.26
N GLY A 92 4.95 27.67 7.89
CA GLY A 92 5.82 26.77 8.65
C GLY A 92 7.11 27.43 9.14
N SER A 93 7.31 28.72 8.87
CA SER A 93 8.62 29.38 8.98
C SER A 93 8.90 30.01 10.35
N GLN A 94 7.88 30.55 11.03
CA GLN A 94 8.08 31.51 12.12
C GLN A 94 8.87 30.97 13.32
N ASN A 95 8.67 29.69 13.68
CA ASN A 95 9.40 29.02 14.76
C ASN A 95 10.15 27.77 14.26
N LEU A 96 10.54 27.75 12.97
CA LEU A 96 11.35 26.67 12.40
C LEU A 96 12.79 26.76 12.92
N THR A 97 13.13 25.87 13.85
CA THR A 97 14.43 25.83 14.53
C THR A 97 15.54 25.33 13.61
N GLN A 98 16.79 25.65 13.96
CA GLN A 98 17.95 25.13 13.24
C GLN A 98 18.03 23.59 13.33
N ASN A 99 17.57 23.00 14.44
CA ASN A 99 17.49 21.53 14.58
C ASN A 99 16.57 20.92 13.53
N ALA A 100 15.38 21.49 13.32
CA ALA A 100 14.47 21.05 12.27
C ALA A 100 15.07 21.19 10.87
N LYS A 101 15.71 22.33 10.58
CA LYS A 101 16.42 22.53 9.31
C LYS A 101 17.52 21.49 9.10
N ASN A 102 18.30 21.19 10.14
CA ASN A 102 19.34 20.17 10.08
C ASN A 102 18.74 18.77 9.86
N ALA A 103 17.64 18.44 10.52
CA ALA A 103 16.95 17.17 10.34
C ALA A 103 16.40 17.02 8.91
N LEU A 104 15.81 18.08 8.35
CA LEU A 104 15.37 18.13 6.95
C LEU A 104 16.54 17.95 5.96
N ASN A 105 17.74 18.46 6.28
CA ASN A 105 18.92 18.17 5.48
C ASN A 105 19.31 16.67 5.47
N THR A 106 19.04 15.93 6.57
CA THR A 106 19.34 14.48 6.64
C THR A 106 18.46 13.63 5.73
N ILE A 107 17.36 14.19 5.24
CA ILE A 107 16.47 13.55 4.26
C ILE A 107 16.66 14.13 2.84
N GLY A 108 17.72 14.92 2.64
CA GLY A 108 18.10 15.51 1.36
C GLY A 108 17.43 16.84 1.01
N SER A 109 16.55 17.40 1.85
CA SER A 109 15.90 18.69 1.58
C SER A 109 16.86 19.86 1.81
N ILE A 110 16.82 20.87 0.94
CA ILE A 110 17.56 22.13 1.12
C ILE A 110 16.64 23.36 1.10
N GLY A 111 15.42 23.23 0.57
CA GLY A 111 14.45 24.31 0.44
C GLY A 111 13.99 24.90 1.78
N ALA A 112 13.90 24.07 2.83
CA ALA A 112 13.45 24.50 4.15
C ALA A 112 14.35 25.56 4.82
N VAL A 113 15.60 25.67 4.41
CA VAL A 113 16.54 26.69 4.92
C VAL A 113 16.05 28.10 4.56
N ASN A 114 15.45 28.24 3.38
CA ASN A 114 14.99 29.50 2.78
C ASN A 114 13.48 29.74 2.94
N LEU A 115 12.80 28.98 3.80
CA LEU A 115 11.36 29.12 4.00
C LEU A 115 11.03 30.44 4.68
N GLU A 116 10.25 31.30 4.02
CA GLU A 116 9.77 32.56 4.56
C GLU A 116 8.28 32.50 4.96
N PHE A 117 7.79 33.60 5.52
CA PHE A 117 6.45 33.69 6.07
C PHE A 117 5.36 33.41 5.03
N GLN A 118 4.58 32.36 5.28
CA GLN A 118 3.48 31.87 4.45
C GLN A 118 3.87 31.37 3.05
N ASP A 119 5.12 30.95 2.88
CA ASP A 119 5.52 30.24 1.68
C ASP A 119 4.84 28.87 1.56
N SER A 120 4.60 28.43 0.32
CA SER A 120 4.21 27.06 0.04
C SER A 120 5.45 26.19 -0.10
N PHE A 121 5.49 25.06 0.59
CA PHE A 121 6.63 24.15 0.54
C PHE A 121 6.16 22.68 0.65
N ALA A 122 6.60 21.86 -0.30
CA ALA A 122 6.30 20.44 -0.37
C ALA A 122 7.55 19.67 -0.78
N PHE A 123 7.77 18.50 -0.19
CA PHE A 123 8.93 17.65 -0.47
C PHE A 123 8.60 16.17 -0.30
N ILE A 124 9.39 15.33 -0.97
CA ILE A 124 9.46 13.88 -0.76
C ILE A 124 10.95 13.56 -0.58
N GLY A 125 11.39 13.51 0.68
CA GLY A 125 12.76 13.22 1.06
C GLY A 125 12.99 11.74 1.37
N ARG A 126 14.25 11.38 1.57
CA ARG A 126 14.64 10.02 1.96
C ARG A 126 15.78 10.08 2.97
N LYS A 127 15.66 9.37 4.09
CA LYS A 127 16.71 9.33 5.11
C LYS A 127 18.03 8.86 4.51
N GLY A 128 19.09 9.63 4.75
CA GLY A 128 20.42 9.38 4.20
C GLY A 128 20.64 9.94 2.79
N ALA A 129 19.65 10.59 2.18
CA ALA A 129 19.82 11.22 0.88
C ALA A 129 20.78 12.42 0.93
N SER A 130 21.52 12.61 -0.16
CA SER A 130 22.40 13.77 -0.32
C SER A 130 21.56 15.06 -0.35
N PRO A 131 22.00 16.15 0.31
CA PRO A 131 21.33 17.45 0.22
C PRO A 131 21.11 17.89 -1.24
N GLY A 132 19.89 18.28 -1.58
CA GLY A 132 19.47 18.72 -2.91
C GLY A 132 19.18 17.60 -3.91
N SER A 133 19.19 16.33 -3.48
CA SER A 133 18.94 15.18 -4.38
C SER A 133 17.48 14.72 -4.43
N ILE A 134 16.57 15.43 -3.77
CA ILE A 134 15.18 14.98 -3.57
C ILE A 134 14.18 15.87 -4.31
N PRO A 135 13.00 15.35 -4.68
CA PRO A 135 11.89 16.16 -5.17
C PRO A 135 11.39 17.12 -4.09
N GLU A 136 11.63 18.42 -4.27
CA GLU A 136 11.03 19.48 -3.46
C GLU A 136 10.58 20.66 -4.32
N GLN A 137 9.57 21.37 -3.85
CA GLN A 137 9.12 22.61 -4.45
C GLN A 137 8.85 23.65 -3.36
N HIS A 138 9.40 24.83 -3.57
CA HIS A 138 9.21 26.02 -2.77
C HIS A 138 8.60 27.12 -3.64
N LYS A 139 7.57 27.80 -3.13
CA LYS A 139 6.93 28.95 -3.76
C LYS A 139 6.80 30.04 -2.72
N SER A 140 7.32 31.21 -3.05
CA SER A 140 7.11 32.40 -2.22
C SER A 140 5.62 32.69 -2.08
N LYS A 141 5.23 33.20 -0.93
CA LYS A 141 3.88 33.67 -0.64
C LYS A 141 3.27 34.45 -1.82
N GLY A 142 2.07 34.05 -2.26
CA GLY A 142 1.31 34.70 -3.33
C GLY A 142 1.72 34.29 -4.75
N THR A 143 2.65 33.33 -4.89
CA THR A 143 3.09 32.81 -6.19
C THR A 143 2.51 31.43 -6.51
N GLY A 144 1.57 30.96 -5.69
CA GLY A 144 0.84 29.73 -5.89
C GLY A 144 1.33 28.55 -5.06
N ARG A 145 0.88 27.37 -5.51
CA ARG A 145 0.99 26.09 -4.79
C ARG A 145 2.31 25.41 -5.07
N ALA A 146 2.82 24.69 -4.08
CA ALA A 146 3.93 23.75 -4.24
C ALA A 146 3.37 22.32 -4.31
N ALA A 147 3.78 21.55 -5.30
CA ALA A 147 3.44 20.15 -5.46
C ALA A 147 4.63 19.36 -6.02
N VAL A 148 4.88 18.21 -5.42
CA VAL A 148 5.88 17.24 -5.90
C VAL A 148 5.28 15.85 -5.93
N GLU A 149 5.73 15.05 -6.88
CA GLU A 149 5.32 13.67 -7.05
C GLU A 149 6.55 12.81 -7.32
N ASP A 150 6.57 11.64 -6.70
CA ASP A 150 7.63 10.66 -6.89
C ASP A 150 7.07 9.24 -6.85
N SER A 151 7.70 8.32 -7.58
CA SER A 151 7.34 6.91 -7.62
C SER A 151 8.38 6.09 -6.87
N ILE A 152 7.92 5.32 -5.88
CA ILE A 152 8.76 4.38 -5.14
C ILE A 152 8.36 2.97 -5.57
N SER A 153 9.35 2.17 -5.94
CA SER A 153 9.17 0.74 -6.21
C SER A 153 9.10 -0.01 -4.87
N ALA A 154 7.90 -0.34 -4.44
CA ALA A 154 7.65 -1.17 -3.26
C ALA A 154 7.31 -2.61 -3.66
N VAL A 155 7.69 -3.56 -2.81
CA VAL A 155 7.33 -4.98 -3.00
C VAL A 155 5.92 -5.22 -2.46
N ASN A 156 5.08 -5.88 -3.25
CA ASN A 156 3.77 -6.33 -2.78
C ASN A 156 3.95 -7.58 -1.92
N LEU A 157 3.69 -7.45 -0.62
CA LEU A 157 3.75 -8.59 0.31
C LEU A 157 2.58 -9.54 0.19
N ASN A 158 1.54 -9.17 -0.54
CA ASN A 158 0.34 -9.98 -0.66
C ASN A 158 -0.09 -10.08 -2.12
N GLY A 159 -0.54 -11.28 -2.50
CA GLY A 159 -0.99 -11.58 -3.85
C GLY A 159 -2.23 -12.44 -3.83
N LYS A 160 -3.04 -12.34 -4.89
CA LYS A 160 -4.19 -13.21 -5.08
C LYS A 160 -4.26 -13.69 -6.53
N LEU A 161 -4.31 -15.01 -6.69
CA LEU A 161 -4.59 -15.66 -7.96
C LEU A 161 -5.93 -16.37 -7.87
N VAL A 162 -6.81 -16.13 -8.85
CA VAL A 162 -8.07 -16.86 -8.97
C VAL A 162 -8.03 -17.66 -10.27
N SER A 163 -8.31 -18.96 -10.19
CA SER A 163 -8.35 -19.80 -11.38
C SER A 163 -9.53 -19.44 -12.29
N GLN A 164 -9.49 -19.96 -13.51
CA GLN A 164 -10.70 -20.08 -14.31
C GLN A 164 -11.75 -20.92 -13.59
N ILE A 165 -13.01 -20.72 -13.97
CA ILE A 165 -14.12 -21.54 -13.48
C ILE A 165 -14.05 -22.90 -14.16
N ILE A 166 -14.16 -23.95 -13.35
CA ILE A 166 -14.18 -25.35 -13.80
C ILE A 166 -15.62 -25.83 -13.64
N GLU A 167 -16.17 -26.38 -14.69
CA GLU A 167 -17.57 -26.79 -14.71
C GLU A 167 -17.77 -28.09 -15.48
N GLY A 168 -19.02 -28.56 -15.52
CA GLY A 168 -19.36 -29.76 -16.30
C GLY A 168 -18.93 -31.07 -15.65
N ALA A 169 -18.70 -31.11 -14.33
CA ALA A 169 -18.40 -32.36 -13.64
C ALA A 169 -19.68 -33.16 -13.32
N LYS A 170 -19.67 -34.45 -13.63
CA LYS A 170 -20.57 -35.47 -13.07
C LYS A 170 -20.10 -35.99 -11.71
N LYS A 171 -18.80 -35.93 -11.45
CA LYS A 171 -18.18 -36.29 -10.17
C LYS A 171 -16.84 -35.59 -10.04
N TRP A 172 -16.63 -34.86 -8.95
CA TRP A 172 -15.32 -34.34 -8.56
C TRP A 172 -14.49 -35.48 -7.95
N GLU A 173 -13.20 -35.55 -8.28
CA GLU A 173 -12.33 -36.63 -7.81
C GLU A 173 -11.22 -36.09 -6.92
N THR A 174 -10.22 -35.42 -7.48
CA THR A 174 -9.09 -34.91 -6.69
C THR A 174 -8.63 -33.54 -7.18
N LEU A 175 -7.95 -32.83 -6.29
CA LEU A 175 -7.18 -31.63 -6.55
C LEU A 175 -5.74 -31.87 -6.15
N SER A 176 -4.78 -31.50 -6.99
CA SER A 176 -3.37 -31.43 -6.60
C SER A 176 -2.78 -30.09 -7.00
N ILE A 177 -1.92 -29.55 -6.14
CA ILE A 177 -1.28 -28.25 -6.34
C ILE A 177 0.19 -28.42 -6.03
N SER A 178 1.03 -28.09 -7.00
CA SER A 178 2.48 -28.08 -6.84
C SER A 178 2.95 -26.66 -6.61
N GLY A 179 3.72 -26.47 -5.55
CA GLY A 179 4.19 -25.15 -5.15
C GLY A 179 5.20 -25.20 -4.02
N GLU A 180 5.76 -24.05 -3.71
CA GLU A 180 6.80 -23.89 -2.71
C GLU A 180 6.50 -22.69 -1.81
N ILE A 181 6.76 -22.87 -0.51
CA ILE A 181 6.79 -21.82 0.49
C ILE A 181 8.25 -21.77 0.97
N PRO A 182 9.04 -20.78 0.52
CA PRO A 182 10.51 -20.82 0.65
C PRO A 182 11.01 -20.53 2.06
N SER A 183 10.27 -19.76 2.86
CA SER A 183 10.61 -19.39 4.24
C SER A 183 9.43 -19.65 5.18
N THR A 184 9.70 -19.77 6.48
CA THR A 184 8.67 -20.02 7.49
C THR A 184 7.74 -18.84 7.76
N GLY A 185 8.12 -17.62 7.39
CA GLY A 185 7.26 -16.44 7.52
C GLY A 185 6.33 -16.24 6.33
N ASN A 186 6.59 -16.93 5.21
CA ASN A 186 5.80 -16.83 4.00
C ASN A 186 4.57 -17.74 4.05
N GLY A 187 3.53 -17.34 3.31
CA GLY A 187 2.24 -18.00 3.34
C GLY A 187 1.68 -18.25 1.95
N LEU A 188 1.09 -19.43 1.79
CA LEU A 188 0.31 -19.77 0.61
C LEU A 188 -0.95 -20.50 1.06
N SER A 189 -2.08 -19.81 1.01
CA SER A 189 -3.40 -20.37 1.33
C SER A 189 -4.16 -20.72 0.07
N ILE A 190 -4.47 -22.00 -0.09
CA ILE A 190 -5.32 -22.49 -1.17
C ILE A 190 -6.74 -22.65 -0.66
N ILE A 191 -7.67 -21.97 -1.33
CA ILE A 191 -9.09 -22.01 -1.05
C ILE A 191 -9.83 -22.56 -2.28
N LEU A 192 -10.65 -23.59 -2.09
CA LEU A 192 -11.57 -24.08 -3.10
C LEU A 192 -12.95 -23.48 -2.87
N LEU A 193 -13.46 -22.80 -3.89
CA LEU A 193 -14.76 -22.18 -3.90
C LEU A 193 -15.71 -22.95 -4.82
N GLY A 194 -16.96 -23.09 -4.40
CA GLY A 194 -18.02 -23.69 -5.20
C GLY A 194 -19.24 -22.79 -5.28
N VAL A 195 -19.85 -22.70 -6.45
CA VAL A 195 -21.13 -21.99 -6.57
C VAL A 195 -22.24 -22.83 -5.96
N ASN A 196 -23.12 -22.25 -5.16
CA ASN A 196 -24.29 -22.94 -4.62
C ASN A 196 -25.53 -22.79 -5.52
N ASN A 197 -26.64 -23.41 -5.13
CA ASN A 197 -27.91 -23.35 -5.87
C ASN A 197 -28.50 -21.94 -6.01
N THR A 198 -28.05 -20.98 -5.20
CA THR A 198 -28.47 -19.57 -5.29
C THR A 198 -27.58 -18.74 -6.22
N GLY A 199 -26.53 -19.34 -6.79
CA GLY A 199 -25.56 -18.65 -7.65
C GLY A 199 -24.44 -17.94 -6.89
N ARG A 200 -24.38 -18.05 -5.55
CA ARG A 200 -23.31 -17.44 -4.73
C ARG A 200 -22.12 -18.40 -4.62
N TRP A 201 -20.92 -17.83 -4.57
CA TRP A 201 -19.69 -18.58 -4.30
C TRP A 201 -19.51 -18.79 -2.81
N ASP A 202 -19.44 -20.06 -2.39
CA ASP A 202 -19.16 -20.46 -1.02
C ASP A 202 -17.76 -21.06 -0.92
N THR A 203 -17.13 -20.90 0.23
CA THR A 203 -15.89 -21.62 0.54
C THR A 203 -16.21 -23.06 0.91
N LEU A 204 -15.72 -24.00 0.09
CA LEU A 204 -15.86 -25.43 0.35
C LEU A 204 -14.72 -25.94 1.21
N TYR A 205 -13.48 -25.54 0.88
CA TYR A 205 -12.28 -25.93 1.60
C TYR A 205 -11.30 -24.76 1.69
N LYS A 206 -10.51 -24.73 2.77
CA LYS A 206 -9.39 -23.81 3.00
C LYS A 206 -8.15 -24.60 3.36
N ASN A 207 -6.97 -23.99 3.16
CA ASN A 207 -5.67 -24.55 3.50
C ASN A 207 -5.45 -25.93 2.88
N ILE A 208 -5.85 -26.08 1.61
CA ILE A 208 -5.63 -27.34 0.87
C ILE A 208 -4.12 -27.55 0.76
N PRO A 209 -3.62 -28.75 1.12
CA PRO A 209 -2.19 -29.01 1.18
C PRO A 209 -1.53 -28.94 -0.20
N LEU A 210 -0.30 -28.44 -0.22
CA LEU A 210 0.56 -28.47 -1.40
C LEU A 210 1.16 -29.86 -1.57
N ASN A 211 1.63 -30.14 -2.79
CA ASN A 211 2.44 -31.29 -3.17
C ASN A 211 1.81 -32.65 -2.79
N SER A 212 0.48 -32.72 -2.72
CA SER A 212 -0.29 -33.92 -2.42
C SER A 212 -1.64 -33.91 -3.16
N GLU A 213 -2.28 -35.09 -3.27
CA GLU A 213 -3.65 -35.18 -3.76
C GLU A 213 -4.64 -34.93 -2.61
N PHE A 214 -5.61 -34.06 -2.85
CA PHE A 214 -6.70 -33.73 -1.96
C PHE A 214 -8.02 -34.27 -2.52
N ASP A 215 -8.77 -35.02 -1.71
CA ASP A 215 -10.02 -35.65 -2.13
C ASP A 215 -11.16 -34.64 -2.23
N LEU A 216 -11.79 -34.58 -3.41
CA LEU A 216 -12.94 -33.73 -3.70
C LEU A 216 -14.24 -34.53 -3.83
N SER A 217 -14.20 -35.85 -3.66
CA SER A 217 -15.34 -36.74 -3.95
C SER A 217 -16.56 -36.52 -3.07
N GLY A 218 -16.39 -35.85 -1.93
CA GLY A 218 -17.48 -35.40 -1.06
C GLY A 218 -18.28 -34.21 -1.59
N ILE A 219 -17.79 -33.50 -2.60
CA ILE A 219 -18.51 -32.36 -3.19
C ILE A 219 -19.64 -32.86 -4.08
N ASN A 220 -20.87 -32.45 -3.78
CA ASN A 220 -22.03 -32.74 -4.63
C ASN A 220 -21.97 -31.90 -5.92
N PRO A 221 -21.79 -32.52 -7.10
CA PRO A 221 -21.63 -31.80 -8.37
C PRO A 221 -22.95 -31.19 -8.88
N VAL A 222 -24.11 -31.59 -8.36
CA VAL A 222 -25.41 -30.99 -8.71
C VAL A 222 -25.59 -29.65 -8.02
N ILE A 223 -25.14 -29.55 -6.76
CA ILE A 223 -25.18 -28.32 -5.96
C ILE A 223 -24.03 -27.40 -6.38
N HIS A 224 -22.80 -27.95 -6.41
CA HIS A 224 -21.59 -27.24 -6.78
C HIS A 224 -21.12 -27.66 -8.18
N ARG A 225 -21.86 -27.18 -9.19
CA ARG A 225 -21.59 -27.44 -10.61
C ARG A 225 -20.33 -26.75 -11.13
N ARG A 226 -19.94 -25.67 -10.46
CA ARG A 226 -18.83 -24.81 -10.84
C ARG A 226 -17.92 -24.63 -9.65
N LEU A 227 -16.65 -24.92 -9.85
CA LEU A 227 -15.58 -24.72 -8.87
C LEU A 227 -14.59 -23.70 -9.39
N LYS A 228 -13.89 -23.04 -8.47
CA LYS A 228 -12.67 -22.27 -8.78
C LYS A 228 -11.74 -22.28 -7.57
N LEU A 229 -10.46 -22.10 -7.84
CA LEU A 229 -9.43 -21.95 -6.83
C LEU A 229 -9.15 -20.47 -6.60
N SER A 230 -8.87 -20.12 -5.34
CA SER A 230 -8.29 -18.87 -4.93
C SER A 230 -7.02 -19.19 -4.15
N ALA A 231 -5.87 -18.79 -4.69
CA ALA A 231 -4.60 -18.83 -4.00
C ALA A 231 -4.31 -17.44 -3.45
N GLU A 232 -4.06 -17.37 -2.15
CA GLU A 232 -3.71 -16.15 -1.43
C GLU A 232 -2.26 -16.30 -0.95
N PHE A 233 -1.41 -15.40 -1.41
CA PHE A 233 0.03 -15.39 -1.19
C PHE A 233 0.35 -14.31 -0.16
N SER A 234 1.25 -14.62 0.77
CA SER A 234 1.86 -13.65 1.65
C SER A 234 3.37 -13.85 1.71
N ASP A 235 4.10 -12.76 1.73
CA ASP A 235 5.55 -12.67 1.85
C ASP A 235 5.86 -11.80 3.07
N ASP A 236 6.82 -12.20 3.90
CA ASP A 236 7.19 -11.49 5.13
C ASP A 236 8.29 -10.43 4.88
N ASP A 237 9.15 -10.67 3.90
CA ASP A 237 10.34 -9.87 3.64
C ASP A 237 10.46 -9.40 2.19
N GLY A 238 9.58 -9.84 1.28
CA GLY A 238 9.61 -9.43 -0.13
C GLY A 238 10.84 -9.89 -0.91
N ILE A 239 11.62 -10.84 -0.38
CA ILE A 239 12.79 -11.42 -1.04
C ILE A 239 12.42 -12.76 -1.67
N ASP A 240 11.76 -13.64 -0.91
CA ASP A 240 11.48 -15.02 -1.32
C ASP A 240 9.97 -15.30 -1.42
N THR A 241 9.36 -15.05 -2.58
CA THR A 241 7.89 -15.16 -2.70
C THR A 241 7.40 -16.61 -2.90
N PRO A 242 6.32 -17.04 -2.22
CA PRO A 242 5.68 -18.34 -2.48
C PRO A 242 5.23 -18.49 -3.93
N SER A 243 5.31 -19.71 -4.45
CA SER A 243 5.01 -19.98 -5.85
C SER A 243 4.06 -21.17 -6.03
N ILE A 244 3.25 -21.09 -7.09
CA ILE A 244 2.49 -22.23 -7.62
C ILE A 244 3.03 -22.50 -9.02
N THR A 245 3.54 -23.70 -9.24
CA THR A 245 4.03 -24.14 -10.55
C THR A 245 2.94 -24.83 -11.35
N GLN A 246 2.06 -25.57 -10.68
CA GLN A 246 0.99 -26.31 -11.32
C GLN A 246 -0.19 -26.51 -10.36
N TRP A 247 -1.39 -26.59 -10.92
CA TRP A 247 -2.55 -27.14 -10.25
C TRP A 247 -3.34 -28.03 -11.22
N ASN A 248 -3.97 -29.08 -10.70
CA ASN A 248 -4.73 -30.04 -11.48
C ASN A 248 -6.00 -30.45 -10.72
N ILE A 249 -7.15 -30.41 -11.39
CA ILE A 249 -8.40 -30.98 -10.89
C ILE A 249 -8.80 -32.15 -11.76
N LYS A 250 -8.94 -33.32 -11.14
CA LYS A 250 -9.49 -34.53 -11.75
C LYS A 250 -10.98 -34.59 -11.48
N TYR A 251 -11.76 -34.86 -12.52
CA TYR A 251 -13.20 -35.02 -12.43
C TYR A 251 -13.71 -35.89 -13.58
N LYS A 252 -14.85 -36.54 -13.37
CA LYS A 252 -15.60 -37.19 -14.45
C LYS A 252 -16.46 -36.14 -15.14
N PRO A 253 -16.29 -35.89 -16.44
CA PRO A 253 -17.13 -34.92 -17.14
C PRO A 253 -18.57 -35.43 -17.26
N ALA A 254 -19.50 -34.50 -17.33
CA ALA A 254 -20.84 -34.77 -17.83
C ALA A 254 -20.75 -35.32 -19.25
N SER A 255 -21.68 -36.20 -19.62
CA SER A 255 -21.72 -36.66 -21.00
C SER A 255 -22.15 -35.49 -21.86
N ASP A 256 -21.27 -35.02 -22.73
CA ASP A 256 -21.70 -34.17 -23.83
C ASP A 256 -22.52 -35.01 -24.79
N LEU A 257 -23.71 -34.52 -25.13
CA LEU A 257 -24.50 -35.05 -26.25
C LEU A 257 -23.76 -34.69 -27.55
N TYR A 258 -22.80 -35.51 -27.96
CA TYR A 258 -22.29 -35.49 -29.32
C TYR A 258 -23.27 -36.24 -30.22
N THR A 259 -24.23 -35.53 -30.83
CA THR A 259 -25.09 -36.11 -31.87
C THR A 259 -24.38 -36.05 -33.22
N ASN A 260 -23.67 -37.11 -33.59
CA ASN A 260 -23.24 -37.31 -34.97
C ASN A 260 -24.42 -37.86 -35.77
N TYR A 261 -25.17 -37.01 -36.48
CA TYR A 261 -26.20 -37.48 -37.40
C TYR A 261 -25.53 -38.13 -38.61
N LYS A 262 -25.55 -39.47 -38.70
CA LYS A 262 -25.26 -40.17 -39.95
C LYS A 262 -26.41 -39.89 -40.94
N HIS A 263 -26.19 -39.00 -41.90
CA HIS A 263 -26.99 -39.00 -43.12
C HIS A 263 -26.49 -40.15 -44.00
N ILE A 264 -27.21 -41.27 -44.00
CA ILE A 264 -27.06 -42.29 -45.04
C ILE A 264 -27.99 -41.84 -46.17
N SER A 265 -27.42 -41.49 -47.32
CA SER A 265 -28.11 -41.54 -48.62
C SER A 265 -27.59 -42.75 -49.38
#